data_AF-A0A317CDU0-F1
#
_entry.id   AF-A0A317CDU0-F1
#
_cell.length_a   1.000
_cell.length_b   1.000
_cell.length_c   1.000
_cell.angle_alpha   90.00
_cell.angle_beta   90.00
_cell.angle_gamma   90.00
#
_symmetry.space_group_name_H-M   'P 1'
#
loop_
_entity.id
_entity.type
_entity.pdbx_description
1 polymer ?
#
loop_
_entity_poly.entity_id
_entity_poly.type
_entity_poly.pdbx_seq_one_letter_code
_entity_poly.pdbx_strand_id
1 'polypeptide(L)'
;MSDFEQQGAKPSKYSTLKQAQEAGLNVPKSILLNAADLIENDIERFLSDSSSQLFIVRSANLAEDGSDFSLAGHFWSSEAVSKSDVNSTIQLAAVENGKILASLSLEHAPLLILQEYIEHTVGGVLFSPWGFYPDYAYVEYSESGVKSVVEGEDSHPAVLCIDEKQNDPLALPETLSHLKPLLSALCQQLRQLFPFPIDCEWAYDESQQCIVVLQVRPQTHLIGPVLPYSKLQQSKPAGNSSALDNGQWEFTALSESLGRLSPLSFSLLEQLYADATTTLQLLGCKAESVNFMHYAPDGSVLVDAKLEQQFFRMTLFGGFKRGLQQTQLLTEALQVMSEYQTDNTFSYDTLQALFKYWLAANVLSNGAGRHQVSKDHAAIHAYELSWPTSLLEPITPDDRSWASINSWGRNLFLFELNKLKHDLAHDSKTHPYQTFLTWSEFTKQEHALGEQRQHTQALGAFYDHALISDNDTNETHALSTTKPVQGQLLIITNPAQFTGNIAESCILVAPYFDNRWVSKIESLQGIIVNRGSRLSHSAIVAREHGIPYYVMSGLDLHTLSTGQQITLDAGKIEQ
;
A
#
# COMPACT_ATOMS: atom_id res chain seq x y z
N MET A 1 -36.69 8.17 -13.74
CA MET A 1 -36.60 8.18 -12.28
C MET A 1 -36.04 6.85 -11.84
N SER A 2 -34.73 6.79 -11.63
CA SER A 2 -34.11 5.64 -10.96
C SER A 2 -34.55 5.62 -9.50
N ASP A 3 -34.54 4.45 -8.85
CA ASP A 3 -34.98 4.26 -7.46
C ASP A 3 -34.26 5.18 -6.44
N PHE A 4 -33.20 5.88 -6.85
CA PHE A 4 -32.43 6.82 -6.04
C PHE A 4 -33.11 8.19 -5.82
N GLU A 5 -33.93 8.67 -6.77
CA GLU A 5 -34.59 9.98 -6.64
C GLU A 5 -35.74 9.98 -5.62
N GLN A 6 -36.24 8.81 -5.22
CA GLN A 6 -37.40 8.70 -4.33
C GLN A 6 -37.06 8.67 -2.83
N GLN A 7 -35.78 8.69 -2.44
CA GLN A 7 -35.35 8.53 -1.04
C GLN A 7 -34.39 9.59 -0.49
N GLY A 8 -34.47 10.87 -0.90
CA GLY A 8 -33.73 11.95 -0.20
C GLY A 8 -32.24 11.66 0.06
N ALA A 9 -31.60 10.94 -0.87
CA ALA A 9 -30.25 10.41 -0.68
C ALA A 9 -29.26 11.58 -0.65
N LYS A 10 -28.40 11.61 0.38
CA LYS A 10 -27.36 12.63 0.51
C LYS A 10 -26.09 12.17 -0.22
N PRO A 11 -25.32 13.08 -0.85
CA PRO A 11 -24.03 12.72 -1.46
C PRO A 11 -23.08 12.10 -0.44
N SER A 12 -22.34 11.08 -0.87
CA SER A 12 -21.36 10.35 -0.05
C SER A 12 -20.41 11.29 0.68
N LYS A 13 -19.75 12.21 -0.06
CA LYS A 13 -18.85 13.26 0.46
C LYS A 13 -19.44 14.08 1.61
N TYR A 14 -20.74 14.41 1.55
CA TYR A 14 -21.41 15.13 2.65
C TYR A 14 -21.76 14.20 3.81
N SER A 15 -22.25 13.00 3.50
CA SER A 15 -22.70 12.02 4.48
C SER A 15 -21.55 11.53 5.37
N THR A 16 -20.36 11.27 4.81
CA THR A 16 -19.20 10.79 5.57
C THR A 16 -18.67 11.88 6.50
N LEU A 17 -18.61 13.14 6.05
CA LEU A 17 -18.24 14.26 6.93
C LEU A 17 -19.23 14.47 8.07
N LYS A 18 -20.54 14.30 7.82
CA LYS A 18 -21.54 14.38 8.90
C LYS A 18 -21.44 13.22 9.88
N GLN A 19 -21.19 12.02 9.39
CA GLN A 19 -20.93 10.87 10.26
C GLN A 19 -19.69 11.09 11.13
N ALA A 20 -18.61 11.66 10.56
CA ALA A 20 -17.42 12.06 11.32
C ALA A 20 -17.75 13.11 12.39
N GLN A 21 -18.54 14.13 12.04
CA GLN A 21 -19.01 15.14 13.00
C GLN A 21 -19.78 14.53 14.17
N GLU A 22 -20.72 13.63 13.89
CA GLU A 22 -21.56 12.96 14.89
C GLU A 22 -20.74 12.04 15.81
N ALA A 23 -19.65 11.47 15.30
CA ALA A 23 -18.69 10.68 16.07
C ALA A 23 -17.73 11.55 16.92
N GLY A 24 -17.84 12.88 16.86
CA GLY A 24 -17.02 13.80 17.63
C GLY A 24 -15.66 14.14 17.01
N LEU A 25 -15.43 13.80 15.74
CA LEU A 25 -14.27 14.28 15.00
C LEU A 25 -14.42 15.76 14.68
N ASN A 26 -13.30 16.49 14.70
CA ASN A 26 -13.28 17.88 14.27
C ASN A 26 -13.47 17.92 12.75
N VAL A 27 -14.58 18.50 12.30
CA VAL A 27 -14.86 18.77 10.88
C VAL A 27 -15.31 20.23 10.74
N PRO A 28 -15.11 20.86 9.59
CA PRO A 28 -15.65 22.20 9.36
C PRO A 28 -17.19 22.13 9.28
N LYS A 29 -17.90 23.06 9.92
CA LYS A 29 -19.37 23.06 9.86
C LYS A 29 -19.81 23.21 8.41
N SER A 30 -20.87 22.50 8.04
CA SER A 30 -21.36 22.49 6.67
C SER A 30 -22.88 22.29 6.59
N ILE A 31 -23.47 22.81 5.53
CA ILE A 31 -24.85 22.56 5.10
C ILE A 31 -24.86 22.06 3.65
N LEU A 32 -25.80 21.17 3.35
CA LEU A 32 -26.04 20.70 1.98
C LEU A 32 -27.12 21.59 1.36
N LEU A 33 -26.82 22.18 0.21
CA LEU A 33 -27.72 23.05 -0.53
C LEU A 33 -28.47 22.21 -1.58
N ASN A 34 -29.78 22.08 -1.40
CA ASN A 34 -30.66 21.41 -2.37
C ASN A 34 -31.32 22.47 -3.26
N ALA A 35 -31.22 22.33 -4.59
CA ALA A 35 -31.82 23.26 -5.54
C ALA A 35 -33.35 23.40 -5.39
N ALA A 36 -34.03 22.38 -4.87
CA ALA A 36 -35.47 22.43 -4.61
C ALA A 36 -35.85 23.19 -3.31
N ASP A 37 -34.92 23.28 -2.37
CA ASP A 37 -35.13 23.81 -1.01
C ASP A 37 -34.11 24.90 -0.64
N LEU A 38 -33.57 25.65 -1.62
CA LEU A 38 -32.72 26.81 -1.37
C LEU A 38 -33.55 27.91 -0.70
N ILE A 39 -33.73 27.80 0.61
CA ILE A 39 -34.27 28.88 1.42
C ILE A 39 -33.08 29.77 1.74
N GLU A 40 -33.03 30.96 1.16
CA GLU A 40 -32.01 31.99 1.43
C GLU A 40 -31.77 32.18 2.93
N ASN A 41 -32.82 32.00 3.75
CA ASN A 41 -32.77 32.03 5.21
C ASN A 41 -31.85 30.96 5.83
N ASP A 42 -31.72 29.76 5.25
CA ASP A 42 -30.86 28.70 5.80
C ASP A 42 -29.38 29.01 5.59
N ILE A 43 -29.03 29.63 4.45
CA ILE A 43 -27.68 30.14 4.18
C ILE A 43 -27.38 31.28 5.15
N GLU A 44 -28.26 32.27 5.26
CA GLU A 44 -28.07 33.39 6.19
C GLU A 44 -27.91 32.93 7.64
N ARG A 45 -28.75 31.99 8.08
CA ARG A 45 -28.67 31.41 9.42
C ARG A 45 -27.35 30.65 9.64
N PHE A 46 -26.91 29.85 8.67
CA PHE A 46 -25.63 29.16 8.76
C PHE A 46 -24.46 30.16 8.85
N LEU A 47 -24.47 31.22 8.04
CA LEU A 47 -23.44 32.26 8.06
C LEU A 47 -23.46 33.08 9.35
N SER A 48 -24.63 33.31 9.96
CA SER A 48 -24.75 34.02 11.24
C SER A 48 -24.28 33.17 12.42
N ASP A 49 -24.59 31.87 12.41
CA ASP A 49 -24.23 30.92 13.46
C ASP A 49 -22.75 30.47 13.37
N SER A 50 -22.10 30.74 12.24
CA SER A 50 -20.69 30.43 12.00
C SER A 50 -19.75 31.50 12.56
N SER A 51 -18.75 31.05 13.32
CA SER A 51 -17.64 31.87 13.79
C SER A 51 -16.58 32.10 12.71
N SER A 52 -16.60 31.33 11.60
CA SER A 52 -15.64 31.49 10.51
C SER A 52 -15.88 32.77 9.72
N GLN A 53 -14.80 33.35 9.19
CA GLN A 53 -14.85 34.50 8.28
C GLN A 53 -14.81 34.07 6.81
N LEU A 54 -14.28 32.86 6.55
CA LEU A 54 -14.10 32.31 5.22
C LEU A 54 -14.89 31.01 5.05
N PHE A 55 -15.37 30.81 3.82
CA PHE A 55 -16.22 29.70 3.43
C PHE A 55 -15.75 29.12 2.11
N ILE A 56 -16.12 27.87 1.85
CA ILE A 56 -15.90 27.20 0.58
C ILE A 56 -17.22 26.61 0.09
N VAL A 57 -17.44 26.70 -1.23
CA VAL A 57 -18.58 26.08 -1.92
C VAL A 57 -18.04 24.92 -2.75
N ARG A 58 -18.42 23.70 -2.40
CA ARG A 58 -17.94 22.47 -3.03
C ARG A 58 -19.08 21.75 -3.73
N SER A 59 -18.83 21.24 -4.93
CA SER A 59 -19.78 20.35 -5.58
C SER A 59 -19.71 18.94 -5.00
N ALA A 60 -20.86 18.30 -4.85
CA ALA A 60 -20.99 16.94 -4.35
C ALA A 60 -22.00 16.17 -5.20
N ASN A 61 -21.51 15.18 -5.95
CA ASN A 61 -22.36 14.38 -6.82
C ASN A 61 -22.83 13.11 -6.10
N LEU A 62 -24.04 12.65 -6.41
CA LEU A 62 -24.60 11.41 -5.85
C LEU A 62 -23.88 10.16 -6.37
N ALA A 63 -23.30 10.24 -7.57
CA ALA A 63 -22.60 9.14 -8.24
C ALA A 63 -21.05 9.26 -8.21
N GLU A 64 -20.49 10.13 -7.36
CA GLU A 64 -19.05 10.45 -7.35
C GLU A 64 -18.15 9.23 -7.02
N ASP A 65 -18.66 8.27 -6.25
CA ASP A 65 -17.92 7.12 -5.71
C ASP A 65 -18.35 5.75 -6.31
N GLY A 66 -19.00 5.75 -7.49
CA GLY A 66 -19.43 4.53 -8.19
C GLY A 66 -18.29 3.79 -8.91
N SER A 67 -18.33 2.45 -8.94
CA SER A 67 -17.25 1.58 -9.42
C SER A 67 -16.90 1.69 -10.91
N ASP A 68 -17.77 2.30 -11.72
CA ASP A 68 -17.68 2.17 -13.18
C ASP A 68 -17.28 3.48 -13.89
N PHE A 69 -17.45 4.65 -13.26
CA PHE A 69 -16.97 5.96 -13.74
C PHE A 69 -16.87 6.93 -12.56
N SER A 70 -15.68 7.11 -11.97
CA SER A 70 -15.52 8.10 -10.90
C SER A 70 -15.57 9.50 -11.52
N LEU A 71 -16.63 10.25 -11.21
CA LEU A 71 -16.74 11.68 -11.55
C LEU A 71 -15.99 12.57 -10.53
N ALA A 72 -15.17 11.97 -9.67
CA ALA A 72 -14.41 12.67 -8.63
C ALA A 72 -13.48 13.72 -9.25
N GLY A 73 -13.50 14.93 -8.70
CA GLY A 73 -12.65 16.03 -9.15
C GLY A 73 -13.09 16.72 -10.46
N HIS A 74 -14.18 16.28 -11.11
CA HIS A 74 -14.67 16.90 -12.35
C HIS A 74 -15.51 18.16 -12.12
N PHE A 75 -16.22 18.25 -10.99
CA PHE A 75 -17.12 19.37 -10.70
C PHE A 75 -16.43 20.51 -9.96
N TRP A 76 -16.94 21.72 -10.17
CA TRP A 76 -16.32 22.96 -9.71
C TRP A 76 -16.30 23.06 -8.17
N SER A 77 -15.22 23.61 -7.63
CA SER A 77 -15.12 24.02 -6.22
C SER A 77 -14.54 25.42 -6.15
N SER A 78 -15.02 26.24 -5.22
CA SER A 78 -14.52 27.60 -5.05
C SER A 78 -13.17 27.63 -4.34
N GLU A 79 -12.42 28.72 -4.50
CA GLU A 79 -11.44 29.14 -3.50
C GLU A 79 -12.17 29.59 -2.21
N ALA A 80 -11.41 29.90 -1.15
CA ALA A 80 -11.97 30.49 0.05
C ALA A 80 -12.61 31.86 -0.24
N VAL A 81 -13.84 32.07 0.20
CA VAL A 81 -14.62 33.30 -0.03
C VAL A 81 -15.14 33.89 1.28
N SER A 82 -15.30 35.21 1.31
CA SER A 82 -15.85 35.92 2.47
C SER A 82 -17.36 35.69 2.61
N LYS A 83 -17.93 35.98 3.79
CA LYS A 83 -19.39 35.91 4.02
C LYS A 83 -20.21 36.65 2.97
N SER A 84 -19.77 37.83 2.52
CA SER A 84 -20.50 38.62 1.52
C SER A 84 -20.50 38.02 0.12
N ASP A 85 -19.53 37.15 -0.18
CA ASP A 85 -19.34 36.59 -1.51
C ASP A 85 -19.96 35.18 -1.66
N VAL A 86 -20.48 34.59 -0.58
CA VAL A 86 -21.04 33.23 -0.60
C VAL A 86 -22.19 33.10 -1.62
N ASN A 87 -23.12 34.04 -1.64
CA ASN A 87 -24.28 33.97 -2.54
C ASN A 87 -23.89 34.07 -4.02
N SER A 88 -22.97 34.98 -4.37
CA SER A 88 -22.47 35.09 -5.75
C SER A 88 -21.64 33.86 -6.14
N THR A 89 -20.91 33.27 -5.20
CA THR A 89 -20.13 32.04 -5.39
C THR A 89 -21.02 30.82 -5.65
N ILE A 90 -22.15 30.69 -4.95
CA ILE A 90 -23.15 29.63 -5.20
C ILE A 90 -23.75 29.76 -6.61
N GLN A 91 -24.05 30.99 -7.06
CA GLN A 91 -24.55 31.23 -8.42
C GLN A 91 -23.50 30.86 -9.48
N LEU A 92 -22.23 31.21 -9.23
CA LEU A 92 -21.12 30.82 -10.11
C LEU A 92 -20.96 29.30 -10.18
N ALA A 93 -21.06 28.60 -9.05
CA ALA A 93 -21.00 27.14 -9.00
C ALA A 93 -22.05 26.49 -9.91
N ALA A 94 -23.28 26.99 -9.89
CA ALA A 94 -24.35 26.49 -10.74
C ALA A 94 -24.04 26.69 -12.25
N VAL A 95 -23.47 27.84 -12.61
CA VAL A 95 -23.07 28.13 -14.00
C VAL A 95 -21.92 27.23 -14.46
N GLU A 96 -20.86 27.10 -13.66
CA GLU A 96 -19.70 26.27 -14.02
C GLU A 96 -20.05 24.78 -14.08
N ASN A 97 -20.81 24.28 -13.11
CA ASN A 97 -21.29 22.90 -13.16
C ASN A 97 -22.22 22.66 -14.35
N GLY A 98 -23.04 23.64 -14.75
CA GLY A 98 -23.86 23.55 -15.97
C GLY A 98 -23.03 23.31 -17.23
N LYS A 99 -21.85 23.93 -17.34
CA LYS A 99 -20.92 23.69 -18.46
C LYS A 99 -20.33 22.27 -18.42
N ILE A 100 -19.99 21.79 -17.23
CA ILE A 100 -19.43 20.45 -17.01
C ILE A 100 -20.48 19.35 -17.31
N LEU A 101 -21.73 19.56 -16.91
CA LEU A 101 -22.83 18.64 -17.25
C LEU A 101 -23.04 18.54 -18.75
N ALA A 102 -23.03 19.68 -19.44
CA ALA A 102 -23.18 19.72 -20.89
C ALA A 102 -22.01 19.03 -21.61
N SER A 103 -20.78 19.17 -21.12
CA SER A 103 -19.61 18.49 -21.72
C SER A 103 -19.60 16.99 -21.45
N LEU A 104 -20.09 16.54 -20.28
CA LEU A 104 -20.12 15.13 -19.88
C LEU A 104 -21.43 14.42 -20.23
N SER A 105 -22.40 15.11 -20.82
CA SER A 105 -23.74 14.57 -21.18
C SER A 105 -24.47 13.92 -19.99
N LEU A 106 -24.35 14.52 -18.79
CA LEU A 106 -24.98 14.04 -17.55
C LEU A 106 -26.35 14.69 -17.34
N GLU A 107 -27.31 13.93 -16.82
CA GLU A 107 -28.70 14.39 -16.66
C GLU A 107 -28.94 15.28 -15.42
N HIS A 108 -28.16 15.12 -14.36
CA HIS A 108 -28.40 15.78 -13.07
C HIS A 108 -27.20 16.59 -12.59
N ALA A 109 -27.47 17.83 -12.17
CA ALA A 109 -26.47 18.69 -11.55
C ALA A 109 -26.04 18.15 -10.18
N PRO A 110 -24.76 18.31 -9.80
CA PRO A 110 -24.32 17.99 -8.45
C PRO A 110 -25.01 18.92 -7.45
N LEU A 111 -25.21 18.41 -6.23
CA LEU A 111 -25.58 19.25 -5.10
C LEU A 111 -24.39 20.10 -4.67
N LEU A 112 -24.62 21.16 -3.90
CA LEU A 112 -23.57 22.01 -3.37
C LEU A 112 -23.46 21.83 -1.86
N ILE A 113 -22.23 21.84 -1.35
CA ILE A 113 -21.92 21.91 0.07
C ILE A 113 -21.38 23.31 0.34
N LEU A 114 -22.03 24.05 1.24
CA LEU A 114 -21.46 25.25 1.84
C LEU A 114 -20.79 24.85 3.14
N GLN A 115 -19.50 25.15 3.28
CA GLN A 115 -18.68 24.70 4.39
C GLN A 115 -17.80 25.84 4.92
N GLU A 116 -17.57 25.87 6.23
CA GLU A 116 -16.55 26.74 6.84
C GLU A 116 -15.17 26.41 6.26
N TYR A 117 -14.40 27.43 5.89
CA TYR A 117 -13.02 27.23 5.46
C TYR A 117 -12.09 27.20 6.68
N ILE A 118 -11.21 26.21 6.72
CA ILE A 118 -10.16 26.10 7.75
C ILE A 118 -8.88 26.64 7.14
N GLU A 119 -8.44 27.80 7.63
CA GLU A 119 -7.12 28.32 7.29
C GLU A 119 -6.05 27.43 7.93
N HIS A 120 -5.12 26.95 7.11
CA HIS A 120 -4.06 26.05 7.53
C HIS A 120 -2.82 26.25 6.66
N THR A 121 -1.66 26.00 7.26
CA THR A 121 -0.34 25.93 6.63
C THR A 121 0.08 24.49 6.44
N VAL A 122 -0.25 23.61 7.39
CA VAL A 122 0.06 22.18 7.32
C VAL A 122 -1.22 21.38 7.04
N GLY A 123 -1.14 20.47 6.08
CA GLY A 123 -2.23 19.56 5.74
C GLY A 123 -1.75 18.39 4.90
N GLY A 124 -2.64 17.45 4.64
CA GLY A 124 -2.29 16.25 3.91
C GLY A 124 -3.41 15.27 3.67
N VAL A 125 -3.02 14.11 3.15
CA VAL A 125 -3.91 12.98 2.91
C VAL A 125 -3.39 11.79 3.71
N LEU A 126 -4.29 11.10 4.41
CA LEU A 126 -4.03 9.92 5.22
C LEU A 126 -4.75 8.71 4.62
N PHE A 127 -3.98 7.67 4.32
CA PHE A 127 -4.47 6.39 3.80
C PHE A 127 -4.30 5.31 4.85
N SER A 128 -5.38 4.58 5.12
CA SER A 128 -5.38 3.55 6.15
C SER A 128 -6.29 2.36 5.82
N PRO A 129 -5.79 1.12 5.76
CA PRO A 129 -4.40 0.71 6.02
C PRO A 129 -3.43 1.14 4.92
N TRP A 130 -2.13 1.12 5.25
CA TRP A 130 -1.07 1.17 4.26
C TRP A 130 -0.91 -0.24 3.64
N GLY A 131 -1.54 -0.45 2.48
CA GLY A 131 -1.55 -1.71 1.76
C GLY A 131 -2.19 -2.81 2.58
N PHE A 132 -1.44 -3.87 2.86
CA PHE A 132 -1.86 -4.94 3.75
C PHE A 132 -1.39 -4.78 5.20
N TYR A 133 -0.79 -3.64 5.55
CA TYR A 133 -0.28 -3.39 6.88
C TYR A 133 -1.31 -2.61 7.70
N PRO A 134 -2.20 -3.30 8.45
CA PRO A 134 -3.23 -2.63 9.23
C PRO A 134 -2.64 -1.78 10.35
N ASP A 135 -1.43 -1.98 10.83
CA ASP A 135 -0.94 -1.15 11.95
C ASP A 135 -0.37 0.20 11.50
N TYR A 136 -0.41 0.47 10.19
CA TYR A 136 0.20 1.64 9.58
C TYR A 136 -0.79 2.48 8.78
N ALA A 137 -0.53 3.77 8.78
CA ALA A 137 -1.14 4.73 7.89
C ALA A 137 -0.04 5.36 7.03
N TYR A 138 -0.30 5.44 5.73
CA TYR A 138 0.52 6.26 4.85
C TYR A 138 -0.03 7.68 4.87
N VAL A 139 0.84 8.65 5.02
CA VAL A 139 0.51 10.07 5.05
C VAL A 139 1.32 10.76 3.99
N GLU A 140 0.66 11.53 3.13
CA GLU A 140 1.33 12.54 2.32
C GLU A 140 0.97 13.91 2.90
N TYR A 141 1.96 14.73 3.21
CA TYR A 141 1.76 16.01 3.86
C TYR A 141 2.52 17.13 3.15
N SER A 142 2.11 18.38 3.38
CA SER A 142 2.80 19.58 2.93
C SER A 142 2.74 20.66 4.02
N GLU A 143 3.80 21.45 4.13
CA GLU A 143 3.85 22.67 4.95
C GLU A 143 3.27 23.91 4.22
N SER A 144 2.71 23.68 3.01
CA SER A 144 2.00 24.66 2.20
C SER A 144 0.50 24.38 2.08
N GLY A 145 -0.03 23.41 2.82
CA GLY A 145 -1.46 23.08 2.93
C GLY A 145 -1.89 21.84 2.15
N VAL A 146 -3.13 21.37 2.39
CA VAL A 146 -3.65 20.13 1.80
C VAL A 146 -3.77 20.19 0.29
N LYS A 147 -4.05 21.37 -0.27
CA LYS A 147 -4.22 21.57 -1.72
C LYS A 147 -2.94 21.20 -2.48
N SER A 148 -1.79 21.60 -1.95
CA SER A 148 -0.47 21.27 -2.51
C SER A 148 -0.28 19.75 -2.58
N VAL A 149 -0.68 19.01 -1.55
CA VAL A 149 -0.63 17.53 -1.55
C VAL A 149 -1.54 16.93 -2.63
N VAL A 150 -2.80 17.37 -2.70
CA VAL A 150 -3.77 16.86 -3.69
C VAL A 150 -3.35 17.16 -5.13
N GLU A 151 -2.70 18.30 -5.35
CA GLU A 151 -2.16 18.73 -6.65
C GLU A 151 -0.76 18.15 -6.94
N GLY A 152 -0.13 17.51 -5.95
CA GLY A 152 1.21 16.94 -6.05
C GLY A 152 2.34 17.98 -6.12
N GLU A 153 2.13 19.14 -5.51
CA GLU A 153 3.12 20.19 -5.30
C GLU A 153 3.67 20.13 -3.86
N ASP A 154 5.00 20.18 -3.70
CA ASP A 154 5.66 20.33 -2.39
C ASP A 154 5.14 19.34 -1.32
N SER A 155 4.98 18.08 -1.73
CA SER A 155 4.42 17.01 -0.90
C SER A 155 5.52 16.05 -0.43
N HIS A 156 5.37 15.58 0.80
CA HIS A 156 6.33 14.72 1.47
C HIS A 156 5.65 13.45 2.00
N PRO A 157 6.26 12.27 1.83
CA PRO A 157 5.72 11.03 2.35
C PRO A 157 6.08 10.83 3.83
N ALA A 158 5.17 10.19 4.57
CA ALA A 158 5.40 9.61 5.88
C ALA A 158 4.61 8.29 5.99
N VAL A 159 5.12 7.36 6.80
CA VAL A 159 4.48 6.09 7.12
C VAL A 159 4.46 5.99 8.63
N LEU A 160 3.29 6.23 9.20
CA LEU A 160 3.11 6.35 10.64
C LEU A 160 2.56 5.05 11.22
N CYS A 161 3.14 4.61 12.34
CA CYS A 161 2.53 3.57 13.14
C CYS A 161 1.34 4.15 13.91
N ILE A 162 0.22 3.44 13.89
CA ILE A 162 -1.00 3.84 14.58
C ILE A 162 -0.87 3.64 16.09
N ASP A 163 0.03 2.76 16.54
CA ASP A 163 0.46 2.67 17.94
C ASP A 163 1.61 3.67 18.18
N GLU A 164 1.34 4.71 18.96
CA GLU A 164 2.31 5.77 19.29
C GLU A 164 3.58 5.26 19.97
N LYS A 165 3.53 4.08 20.60
CA LYS A 165 4.68 3.47 21.29
C LYS A 165 5.69 2.86 20.33
N GLN A 166 5.35 2.74 19.05
CA GLN A 166 6.16 2.09 18.03
C GLN A 166 6.82 3.11 17.10
N ASN A 167 7.95 2.71 16.53
CA ASN A 167 8.70 3.52 15.58
C ASN A 167 8.00 3.56 14.22
N ASP A 168 8.11 4.71 13.56
CA ASP A 168 7.57 4.92 12.22
C ASP A 168 8.58 4.45 11.17
N PRO A 169 8.17 3.63 10.17
CA PRO A 169 9.01 3.27 9.04
C PRO A 169 9.53 4.48 8.28
N LEU A 170 8.70 5.52 8.19
CA LEU A 170 9.07 6.82 7.66
C LEU A 170 8.43 7.91 8.54
N ALA A 171 9.19 8.39 9.50
CA ALA A 171 8.73 9.38 10.46
C ALA A 171 8.50 10.75 9.82
N LEU A 172 7.60 11.53 10.41
CA LEU A 172 7.56 12.97 10.18
C LEU A 172 8.87 13.63 10.63
N PRO A 173 9.29 14.74 9.99
CA PRO A 173 10.46 15.49 10.43
C PRO A 173 10.26 16.02 11.86
N GLU A 174 11.37 16.32 12.55
CA GLU A 174 11.32 16.77 13.96
C GLU A 174 10.40 17.99 14.15
N THR A 175 10.33 18.90 13.17
CA THR A 175 9.46 20.08 13.14
C THR A 175 7.97 19.72 13.22
N LEU A 176 7.56 18.59 12.63
CA LEU A 176 6.17 18.13 12.56
C LEU A 176 5.88 16.90 13.44
N SER A 177 6.84 16.48 14.26
CA SER A 177 6.71 15.31 15.15
C SER A 177 5.50 15.38 16.09
N HIS A 178 5.05 16.60 16.44
CA HIS A 178 3.85 16.84 17.24
C HIS A 178 2.54 16.37 16.57
N LEU A 179 2.52 16.21 15.25
CA LEU A 179 1.34 15.74 14.51
C LEU A 179 1.15 14.22 14.61
N LYS A 180 2.20 13.45 14.88
CA LYS A 180 2.13 11.98 15.00
C LYS A 180 0.99 11.51 15.92
N PRO A 181 0.93 11.92 17.21
CA PRO A 181 -0.13 11.44 18.09
C PRO A 181 -1.54 11.85 17.60
N LEU A 182 -1.67 13.04 17.00
CA LEU A 182 -2.94 13.51 16.47
C LEU A 182 -3.41 12.69 15.26
N LEU A 183 -2.51 12.39 14.32
CA LEU A 183 -2.80 11.60 13.12
C LEU A 183 -3.05 10.13 13.48
N SER A 184 -2.32 9.56 14.43
CA SER A 184 -2.56 8.19 14.93
C SER A 184 -3.92 8.09 15.61
N ALA A 185 -4.29 9.03 16.48
CA ALA A 185 -5.61 9.09 17.11
C ALA A 185 -6.74 9.23 16.07
N LEU A 186 -6.57 10.17 15.11
CA LEU A 186 -7.52 10.35 14.01
C LEU A 186 -7.71 9.03 13.23
N CYS A 187 -6.60 8.38 12.86
CA CYS A 187 -6.64 7.14 12.11
C CYS A 187 -7.39 6.03 12.86
N GLN A 188 -7.19 5.90 14.17
CA GLN A 188 -7.93 4.93 15.00
C GLN A 188 -9.44 5.23 15.01
N GLN A 189 -9.81 6.50 15.19
CA GLN A 189 -11.21 6.93 15.21
C GLN A 189 -11.90 6.69 13.86
N LEU A 190 -11.26 7.05 12.75
CA LEU A 190 -11.79 6.85 11.40
C LEU A 190 -12.04 5.36 11.10
N ARG A 191 -11.11 4.47 11.48
CA ARG A 191 -11.26 3.02 11.28
C ARG A 191 -12.34 2.38 12.13
N GLN A 192 -12.57 2.90 13.33
CA GLN A 192 -13.69 2.45 14.16
C GLN A 192 -15.03 2.92 13.59
N LEU A 193 -15.04 4.10 12.95
CA LEU A 193 -16.24 4.73 12.45
C LEU A 193 -16.69 4.18 11.09
N PHE A 194 -15.75 3.97 10.17
CA PHE A 194 -16.06 3.58 8.79
C PHE A 194 -15.67 2.13 8.51
N PRO A 195 -16.56 1.34 7.88
CA PRO A 195 -16.32 -0.08 7.60
C PRO A 195 -15.47 -0.32 6.34
N PHE A 196 -14.73 0.69 5.87
CA PHE A 196 -13.95 0.66 4.64
C PHE A 196 -12.53 1.21 4.85
N PRO A 197 -11.56 0.85 4.00
CA PRO A 197 -10.24 1.48 3.96
C PRO A 197 -10.35 2.99 3.80
N ILE A 198 -9.69 3.74 4.67
CA ILE A 198 -9.76 5.19 4.77
C ILE A 198 -8.82 5.84 3.75
N ASP A 199 -9.36 6.81 3.03
CA ASP A 199 -8.66 7.93 2.41
C ASP A 199 -9.24 9.21 3.01
N CYS A 200 -8.41 9.97 3.74
CA CYS A 200 -8.83 11.12 4.52
C CYS A 200 -7.98 12.35 4.20
N GLU A 201 -8.59 13.40 3.68
CA GLU A 201 -7.98 14.73 3.61
C GLU A 201 -8.08 15.40 4.98
N TRP A 202 -6.98 15.94 5.47
CA TRP A 202 -6.88 16.57 6.77
C TRP A 202 -6.08 17.88 6.71
N ALA A 203 -6.41 18.80 7.61
CA ALA A 203 -5.66 20.02 7.85
C ALA A 203 -5.33 20.15 9.34
N TYR A 204 -4.20 20.78 9.63
CA TYR A 204 -3.85 21.15 10.99
C TYR A 204 -4.30 22.59 11.26
N ASP A 205 -5.22 22.75 12.21
CA ASP A 205 -5.64 24.08 12.68
C ASP A 205 -4.66 24.54 13.76
N GLU A 206 -3.75 25.44 13.38
CA GLU A 206 -2.76 25.99 14.31
C GLU A 206 -3.40 26.73 15.50
N SER A 207 -4.58 27.33 15.32
CA SER A 207 -5.25 28.10 16.38
C SER A 207 -5.83 27.20 17.47
N GLN A 208 -6.38 26.04 17.06
CA GLN A 208 -6.97 25.06 17.97
C GLN A 208 -6.02 23.91 18.32
N GLN A 209 -4.84 23.85 17.68
CA GLN A 209 -3.83 22.81 17.85
C GLN A 209 -4.40 21.40 17.63
N CYS A 210 -5.24 21.24 16.62
CA CYS A 210 -5.94 19.98 16.35
C CYS A 210 -5.98 19.65 14.86
N ILE A 211 -6.18 18.37 14.55
CA ILE A 211 -6.44 17.93 13.19
C ILE A 211 -7.93 18.10 12.89
N VAL A 212 -8.22 18.71 11.74
CA VAL A 212 -9.56 18.89 11.19
C VAL A 212 -9.69 18.02 9.95
N VAL A 213 -10.72 17.17 9.93
CA VAL A 213 -11.04 16.28 8.82
C VAL A 213 -11.80 17.07 7.75
N LEU A 214 -11.21 17.16 6.56
CA LEU A 214 -11.77 17.93 5.43
C LEU A 214 -12.56 17.04 4.47
N GLN A 215 -12.22 15.76 4.39
CA GLN A 215 -12.93 14.76 3.60
C GLN A 215 -12.58 13.35 4.08
N VAL A 216 -13.54 12.43 4.02
CA VAL A 216 -13.29 10.98 4.22
C VAL A 216 -14.01 10.20 3.12
N ARG A 217 -13.29 9.29 2.48
CA ARG A 217 -13.84 8.38 1.46
C ARG A 217 -13.19 6.99 1.55
N PRO A 218 -13.80 5.97 0.94
CA PRO A 218 -13.14 4.69 0.72
C PRO A 218 -11.91 4.87 -0.17
N GLN A 219 -10.84 4.12 0.11
CA GLN A 219 -9.75 3.99 -0.86
C GLN A 219 -10.28 3.33 -2.14
N THR A 220 -10.13 4.01 -3.27
CA THR A 220 -10.42 3.42 -4.60
C THR A 220 -9.38 2.35 -4.96
N HIS A 221 -8.14 2.53 -4.48
CA HIS A 221 -7.03 1.57 -4.61
C HIS A 221 -6.26 1.50 -3.30
N LEU A 222 -5.86 0.30 -2.88
CA LEU A 222 -5.02 0.12 -1.69
C LEU A 222 -3.63 0.71 -1.94
N ILE A 223 -3.26 1.71 -1.15
CA ILE A 223 -1.93 2.33 -1.21
C ILE A 223 -0.93 1.48 -0.43
N GLY A 224 -0.06 0.73 -1.10
CA GLY A 224 0.97 -0.13 -0.51
C GLY A 224 1.26 -1.37 -1.38
N PRO A 225 2.06 -2.35 -0.92
CA PRO A 225 2.46 -3.47 -1.75
C PRO A 225 1.31 -4.47 -2.02
N VAL A 226 0.89 -4.48 -3.29
CA VAL A 226 0.15 -5.50 -4.08
C VAL A 226 -1.37 -5.62 -3.89
N LEU A 227 -2.05 -5.99 -4.99
CA LEU A 227 -3.50 -6.11 -5.17
C LEU A 227 -4.10 -7.35 -4.48
N PRO A 228 -5.36 -7.31 -4.00
CA PRO A 228 -6.06 -8.47 -3.46
C PRO A 228 -6.30 -9.59 -4.49
N TYR A 229 -6.07 -10.85 -4.10
CA TYR A 229 -6.28 -12.07 -4.90
C TYR A 229 -7.67 -12.16 -5.57
N SER A 230 -8.71 -11.64 -4.89
CA SER A 230 -10.09 -11.64 -5.38
C SER A 230 -10.31 -10.82 -6.65
N LYS A 231 -9.46 -9.83 -6.95
CA LYS A 231 -9.53 -9.02 -8.18
C LYS A 231 -8.76 -9.62 -9.36
N LEU A 232 -7.88 -10.62 -9.14
CA LEU A 232 -7.12 -11.30 -10.20
C LEU A 232 -7.89 -12.43 -10.90
N GLN A 233 -8.99 -12.92 -10.30
CA GLN A 233 -9.84 -13.91 -10.97
C GLN A 233 -10.68 -13.32 -12.12
N GLN A 234 -10.84 -11.99 -12.18
CA GLN A 234 -11.68 -11.31 -13.16
C GLN A 234 -10.92 -10.83 -14.40
N SER A 235 -9.59 -10.71 -14.32
CA SER A 235 -8.73 -10.34 -15.46
C SER A 235 -7.94 -11.55 -15.95
N LYS A 236 -8.57 -12.41 -16.76
CA LYS A 236 -7.84 -13.35 -17.63
C LYS A 236 -7.45 -12.64 -18.92
N PRO A 237 -6.15 -12.38 -19.20
CA PRO A 237 -5.72 -12.19 -20.57
C PRO A 237 -5.82 -13.55 -21.27
N ALA A 238 -6.43 -13.59 -22.44
CA ALA A 238 -6.44 -14.78 -23.27
C ALA A 238 -4.99 -15.12 -23.69
N GLY A 239 -4.49 -16.27 -23.22
CA GLY A 239 -3.25 -16.86 -23.71
C GLY A 239 -2.05 -16.68 -22.78
N ASN A 240 -1.99 -17.48 -21.72
CA ASN A 240 -0.80 -18.26 -21.35
C ASN A 240 -1.18 -19.13 -20.13
N SER A 241 -1.13 -20.44 -20.31
CA SER A 241 -1.32 -21.41 -19.24
C SER A 241 -0.10 -21.38 -18.30
N SER A 242 -0.16 -20.63 -17.20
CA SER A 242 0.77 -20.80 -16.08
C SER A 242 0.06 -21.62 -15.00
N ALA A 243 0.48 -22.87 -14.83
CA ALA A 243 0.48 -23.75 -13.64
C ALA A 243 -0.52 -23.54 -12.46
N LEU A 244 -1.69 -22.94 -12.64
CA LEU A 244 -2.64 -22.57 -11.58
C LEU A 244 -3.72 -23.62 -11.30
N ASP A 245 -3.65 -24.82 -11.89
CA ASP A 245 -4.89 -25.52 -12.25
C ASP A 245 -5.16 -26.90 -11.61
N ASN A 246 -4.67 -27.24 -10.40
CA ASN A 246 -5.04 -28.55 -9.79
C ASN A 246 -5.10 -28.65 -8.24
N GLY A 247 -4.72 -27.62 -7.47
CA GLY A 247 -4.71 -27.67 -6.00
C GLY A 247 -5.99 -27.14 -5.34
N GLN A 248 -6.35 -27.67 -4.17
CA GLN A 248 -7.39 -27.13 -3.29
C GLN A 248 -6.74 -26.15 -2.31
N TRP A 249 -6.48 -24.93 -2.77
CA TRP A 249 -5.74 -23.92 -2.02
C TRP A 249 -6.60 -23.25 -0.94
N GLU A 250 -6.18 -23.36 0.32
CA GLU A 250 -6.90 -22.81 1.47
C GLU A 250 -5.97 -21.95 2.33
N PHE A 251 -6.55 -20.98 3.05
CA PHE A 251 -5.83 -20.25 4.10
C PHE A 251 -5.91 -21.06 5.39
N THR A 252 -4.78 -21.55 5.89
CA THR A 252 -4.70 -22.45 7.05
C THR A 252 -3.97 -21.82 8.23
N ALA A 253 -3.86 -22.54 9.35
CA ALA A 253 -3.04 -22.10 10.48
C ALA A 253 -1.55 -21.91 10.11
N LEU A 254 -1.05 -22.66 9.12
CA LEU A 254 0.30 -22.44 8.58
C LEU A 254 0.36 -21.10 7.86
N SER A 255 -0.62 -20.81 6.99
CA SER A 255 -0.75 -19.50 6.32
C SER A 255 -0.78 -18.35 7.31
N GLU A 256 -1.62 -18.47 8.36
CA GLU A 256 -1.75 -17.47 9.42
C GLU A 256 -0.42 -17.25 10.15
N SER A 257 0.31 -18.32 10.46
CA SER A 257 1.59 -18.24 11.17
C SER A 257 2.72 -17.61 10.37
N LEU A 258 2.67 -17.69 9.04
CA LEU A 258 3.67 -17.12 8.13
C LEU A 258 3.41 -15.64 7.83
N GLY A 259 2.14 -15.21 7.94
CA GLY A 259 1.73 -13.89 7.47
C GLY A 259 1.86 -13.76 5.94
N ARG A 260 2.27 -12.59 5.48
CA ARG A 260 2.55 -12.33 4.06
C ARG A 260 4.06 -12.39 3.82
N LEU A 261 4.46 -13.08 2.76
CA LEU A 261 5.86 -13.28 2.37
C LEU A 261 6.18 -12.53 1.07
N SER A 262 7.45 -12.15 0.92
CA SER A 262 8.01 -11.78 -0.38
C SER A 262 8.28 -13.02 -1.23
N PRO A 263 8.48 -12.90 -2.56
CA PRO A 263 8.92 -14.02 -3.40
C PRO A 263 10.21 -14.68 -2.89
N LEU A 264 11.15 -13.86 -2.38
CA LEU A 264 12.40 -14.34 -1.80
C LEU A 264 12.15 -15.20 -0.57
N SER A 265 11.35 -14.71 0.38
CA SER A 265 11.05 -15.42 1.62
C SER A 265 10.25 -16.70 1.37
N PHE A 266 9.31 -16.67 0.41
CA PHE A 266 8.52 -17.85 0.03
C PHE A 266 9.41 -18.94 -0.58
N SER A 267 10.22 -18.60 -1.57
CA SER A 267 11.11 -19.58 -2.22
C SER A 267 12.23 -20.08 -1.30
N LEU A 268 12.70 -19.25 -0.35
CA LEU A 268 13.57 -19.69 0.74
C LEU A 268 12.88 -20.75 1.62
N LEU A 269 11.61 -20.52 2.00
CA LEU A 269 10.83 -21.48 2.77
C LEU A 269 10.66 -22.80 2.01
N GLU A 270 10.36 -22.76 0.72
CA GLU A 270 10.30 -23.97 -0.12
C GLU A 270 11.63 -24.73 -0.14
N GLN A 271 12.75 -24.01 -0.29
CA GLN A 271 14.08 -24.60 -0.26
C GLN A 271 14.38 -25.26 1.09
N LEU A 272 14.06 -24.60 2.20
CA LEU A 272 14.25 -25.15 3.55
C LEU A 272 13.45 -26.46 3.76
N TYR A 273 12.21 -26.53 3.27
CA TYR A 273 11.42 -27.77 3.28
C TYR A 273 12.02 -28.86 2.36
N ALA A 274 12.50 -28.48 1.18
CA ALA A 274 13.16 -29.40 0.26
C ALA A 274 14.40 -30.03 0.92
N ASP A 275 15.21 -29.21 1.55
CA ASP A 275 16.43 -29.62 2.25
C ASP A 275 16.15 -30.50 3.48
N ALA A 276 15.03 -30.27 4.17
CA ALA A 276 14.61 -31.08 5.33
C ALA A 276 13.98 -32.44 4.95
N THR A 277 13.67 -32.66 3.67
CA THR A 277 12.93 -33.84 3.19
C THR A 277 13.61 -35.16 3.58
N THR A 278 14.93 -35.27 3.40
CA THR A 278 15.69 -36.48 3.75
C THR A 278 15.55 -36.83 5.23
N THR A 279 15.60 -35.83 6.12
CA THR A 279 15.43 -36.04 7.57
C THR A 279 14.01 -36.49 7.91
N LEU A 280 12.99 -35.91 7.26
CA LEU A 280 11.60 -36.36 7.44
C LEU A 280 11.40 -37.81 6.99
N GLN A 281 12.03 -38.22 5.88
CA GLN A 281 11.99 -39.60 5.41
C GLN A 281 12.69 -40.58 6.36
N LEU A 282 13.80 -40.17 6.98
CA LEU A 282 14.46 -40.93 8.06
C LEU A 282 13.55 -41.07 9.29
N LEU A 283 12.74 -40.07 9.59
CA LEU A 283 11.70 -40.09 10.64
C LEU A 283 10.43 -40.86 10.23
N GLY A 284 10.41 -41.42 9.03
CA GLY A 284 9.36 -42.30 8.54
C GLY A 284 8.22 -41.61 7.80
N CYS A 285 8.28 -40.29 7.60
CA CYS A 285 7.33 -39.54 6.78
C CYS A 285 7.52 -39.87 5.29
N LYS A 286 6.51 -39.60 4.46
CA LYS A 286 6.61 -39.71 3.00
C LYS A 286 7.54 -38.66 2.41
N ALA A 287 7.25 -37.37 2.68
CA ALA A 287 7.97 -36.21 2.19
C ALA A 287 8.50 -36.39 0.75
N GLU A 288 7.59 -36.58 -0.23
CA GLU A 288 7.97 -36.87 -1.62
C GLU A 288 8.25 -35.59 -2.41
N SER A 289 7.45 -34.54 -2.21
CA SER A 289 7.59 -33.25 -2.87
C SER A 289 7.01 -32.12 -2.02
N VAL A 290 7.67 -30.97 -2.02
CA VAL A 290 7.14 -29.73 -1.43
C VAL A 290 6.24 -29.06 -2.47
N ASN A 291 4.97 -29.46 -2.51
CA ASN A 291 3.97 -28.94 -3.46
C ASN A 291 2.64 -28.59 -2.80
N PHE A 292 2.63 -28.55 -1.46
CA PHE A 292 1.44 -28.25 -0.67
C PHE A 292 1.30 -26.75 -0.35
N MET A 293 2.26 -25.91 -0.74
CA MET A 293 2.21 -24.45 -0.58
C MET A 293 2.08 -23.77 -1.95
N HIS A 294 1.37 -22.64 -1.97
CA HIS A 294 1.24 -21.79 -3.13
C HIS A 294 1.42 -20.32 -2.74
N TYR A 295 2.22 -19.60 -3.52
CA TYR A 295 2.43 -18.17 -3.36
C TYR A 295 1.32 -17.39 -4.07
N ALA A 296 0.44 -16.77 -3.30
CA ALA A 296 -0.56 -15.87 -3.84
C ALA A 296 0.10 -14.53 -4.23
N PRO A 297 -0.38 -13.86 -5.30
CA PRO A 297 0.10 -12.56 -5.73
C PRO A 297 0.14 -11.48 -4.64
N ASP A 298 -0.74 -11.54 -3.65
CA ASP A 298 -0.79 -10.61 -2.53
C ASP A 298 0.19 -10.96 -1.38
N GLY A 299 1.07 -11.94 -1.60
CA GLY A 299 2.05 -12.41 -0.63
C GLY A 299 1.52 -13.44 0.35
N SER A 300 0.23 -13.79 0.31
CA SER A 300 -0.30 -14.86 1.15
C SER A 300 0.24 -16.23 0.73
N VAL A 301 0.54 -17.08 1.71
CA VAL A 301 0.86 -18.49 1.46
C VAL A 301 -0.42 -19.31 1.61
N LEU A 302 -0.91 -19.88 0.53
CA LEU A 302 -2.05 -20.80 0.55
C LEU A 302 -1.54 -22.24 0.65
N VAL A 303 -2.31 -23.10 1.31
CA VAL A 303 -1.93 -24.49 1.58
C VAL A 303 -3.00 -25.43 1.06
N ASP A 304 -2.59 -26.47 0.33
CA ASP A 304 -3.45 -27.62 0.05
C ASP A 304 -3.34 -28.63 1.19
N ALA A 305 -4.36 -28.68 2.05
CA ALA A 305 -4.37 -29.50 3.25
C ALA A 305 -4.20 -31.00 2.95
N LYS A 306 -4.65 -31.49 1.79
CA LYS A 306 -4.49 -32.90 1.42
C LYS A 306 -3.05 -33.20 1.04
N LEU A 307 -2.41 -32.32 0.27
CA LEU A 307 -1.00 -32.47 -0.08
C LEU A 307 -0.10 -32.33 1.14
N GLU A 308 -0.41 -31.39 2.05
CA GLU A 308 0.32 -31.23 3.32
C GLU A 308 0.23 -32.50 4.17
N GLN A 309 -0.99 -33.05 4.34
CA GLN A 309 -1.18 -34.31 5.05
C GLN A 309 -0.42 -35.48 4.39
N GLN A 310 -0.39 -35.54 3.06
CA GLN A 310 0.38 -36.56 2.34
C GLN A 310 1.88 -36.41 2.55
N PHE A 311 2.40 -35.18 2.59
CA PHE A 311 3.79 -34.88 2.85
C PHE A 311 4.24 -35.41 4.22
N PHE A 312 3.47 -35.17 5.28
CA PHE A 312 3.78 -35.63 6.64
C PHE A 312 3.29 -37.05 6.97
N ARG A 313 2.60 -37.73 6.05
CA ARG A 313 2.04 -39.07 6.29
C ARG A 313 3.14 -40.08 6.57
N MET A 314 2.93 -40.90 7.60
CA MET A 314 3.82 -42.01 7.93
C MET A 314 3.76 -43.14 6.88
N THR A 315 4.93 -43.64 6.50
CA THR A 315 5.08 -44.87 5.71
C THR A 315 4.77 -46.12 6.55
N LEU A 316 4.52 -47.26 5.89
CA LEU A 316 4.16 -48.52 6.55
C LEU A 316 5.17 -48.95 7.65
N PHE A 317 6.46 -48.69 7.42
CA PHE A 317 7.55 -48.96 8.36
C PHE A 317 8.07 -47.71 9.06
N GLY A 318 7.38 -46.58 8.94
CA GLY A 318 7.86 -45.29 9.41
C GLY A 318 8.07 -45.25 10.92
N GLY A 319 7.21 -45.91 11.70
CA GLY A 319 7.37 -45.99 13.16
C GLY A 319 8.64 -46.72 13.60
N PHE A 320 9.03 -47.77 12.86
CA PHE A 320 10.28 -48.50 13.11
C PHE A 320 11.50 -47.66 12.74
N LYS A 321 11.49 -47.00 11.57
CA LYS A 321 12.55 -46.07 11.16
C LYS A 321 12.75 -44.94 12.18
N ARG A 322 11.65 -44.33 12.62
CA ARG A 322 11.62 -43.29 13.65
C ARG A 322 12.32 -43.75 14.94
N GLY A 323 11.98 -44.95 15.43
CA GLY A 323 12.57 -45.51 16.64
C GLY A 323 14.09 -45.75 16.54
N LEU A 324 14.59 -46.11 15.37
CA LEU A 324 16.03 -46.31 15.14
C LEU A 324 16.82 -45.00 15.02
N GLN A 325 16.21 -43.94 14.45
CA GLN A 325 16.91 -42.70 14.09
C GLN A 325 16.81 -41.61 15.15
N GLN A 326 15.82 -41.67 16.04
CA GLN A 326 15.56 -40.65 17.06
C GLN A 326 16.80 -40.32 17.92
N THR A 327 17.54 -41.32 18.38
CA THR A 327 18.69 -41.08 19.28
C THR A 327 19.83 -40.36 18.56
N GLN A 328 20.11 -40.72 17.31
CA GLN A 328 21.14 -40.06 16.51
C GLN A 328 20.76 -38.61 16.22
N LEU A 329 19.53 -38.37 15.74
CA LEU A 329 19.03 -37.02 15.44
C LEU A 329 19.00 -36.13 16.69
N LEU A 330 18.72 -36.70 17.86
CA LEU A 330 18.77 -35.99 19.12
C LEU A 330 20.19 -35.50 19.43
N THR A 331 21.19 -36.36 19.26
CA THR A 331 22.60 -36.00 19.47
C THR A 331 23.05 -34.91 18.49
N GLU A 332 22.72 -35.04 17.21
CA GLU A 332 23.08 -34.07 16.18
C GLU A 332 22.40 -32.71 16.42
N ALA A 333 21.12 -32.70 16.79
CA ALA A 333 20.39 -31.47 17.10
C ALA A 333 21.01 -30.72 18.28
N LEU A 334 21.32 -31.43 19.37
CA LEU A 334 21.96 -30.84 20.55
C LEU A 334 23.34 -30.28 20.21
N GLN A 335 24.11 -30.98 19.37
CA GLN A 335 25.42 -30.51 18.92
C GLN A 335 25.30 -29.19 18.15
N VAL A 336 24.44 -29.13 17.13
CA VAL A 336 24.24 -27.92 16.32
C VAL A 336 23.77 -26.74 17.17
N MET A 337 22.86 -26.96 18.12
CA MET A 337 22.41 -25.89 19.03
C MET A 337 23.52 -25.43 19.98
N SER A 338 24.35 -26.34 20.49
CA SER A 338 25.44 -26.01 21.41
C SER A 338 26.63 -25.30 20.75
N GLU A 339 26.83 -25.53 19.46
CA GLU A 339 27.90 -24.90 18.66
C GLU A 339 27.46 -23.58 18.02
N TYR A 340 26.17 -23.24 18.12
CA TYR A 340 25.61 -22.03 17.53
C TYR A 340 26.20 -20.77 18.19
N GLN A 341 26.63 -19.81 17.36
CA GLN A 341 27.21 -18.55 17.79
C GLN A 341 26.35 -17.37 17.32
N THR A 342 25.95 -16.52 18.25
CA THR A 342 25.11 -15.34 17.99
C THR A 342 25.80 -14.30 17.11
N ASP A 343 27.10 -14.14 17.31
CA ASP A 343 27.87 -13.01 16.76
C ASP A 343 28.35 -13.25 15.32
N ASN A 344 28.22 -14.47 14.81
CA ASN A 344 28.55 -14.79 13.43
C ASN A 344 27.55 -14.14 12.47
N THR A 345 28.04 -13.76 11.29
CA THR A 345 27.20 -13.30 10.17
C THR A 345 26.22 -14.39 9.74
N PHE A 346 25.16 -14.01 9.03
CA PHE A 346 24.19 -14.95 8.48
C PHE A 346 24.86 -16.08 7.68
N SER A 347 24.37 -17.30 7.87
CA SER A 347 24.76 -18.49 7.14
C SER A 347 23.54 -19.33 6.79
N TYR A 348 23.35 -19.60 5.49
CA TYR A 348 22.30 -20.49 5.02
C TYR A 348 22.47 -21.92 5.56
N ASP A 349 23.71 -22.44 5.65
CA ASP A 349 23.98 -23.78 6.19
C ASP A 349 23.51 -23.90 7.64
N THR A 350 23.74 -22.84 8.43
CA THR A 350 23.28 -22.75 9.83
C THR A 350 21.76 -22.70 9.88
N LEU A 351 21.14 -21.82 9.09
CA LEU A 351 19.68 -21.67 9.01
C LEU A 351 18.99 -22.99 8.64
N GLN A 352 19.48 -23.66 7.60
CA GLN A 352 18.99 -24.94 7.10
C GLN A 352 19.13 -26.03 8.17
N ALA A 353 20.28 -26.12 8.86
CA ALA A 353 20.48 -27.09 9.93
C ALA A 353 19.50 -26.88 11.09
N LEU A 354 19.31 -25.62 11.52
CA LEU A 354 18.36 -25.27 12.58
C LEU A 354 16.91 -25.57 12.18
N PHE A 355 16.50 -25.21 10.96
CA PHE A 355 15.16 -25.51 10.44
C PHE A 355 14.89 -27.02 10.41
N LYS A 356 15.86 -27.80 9.91
CA LYS A 356 15.79 -29.26 9.82
C LYS A 356 15.54 -29.91 11.17
N TYR A 357 16.30 -29.55 12.21
CA TYR A 357 16.14 -30.14 13.54
C TYR A 357 14.91 -29.60 14.27
N TRP A 358 14.53 -28.34 14.03
CA TRP A 358 13.28 -27.78 14.53
C TRP A 358 12.07 -28.55 13.98
N LEU A 359 12.03 -28.78 12.67
CA LEU A 359 10.95 -29.52 12.01
C LEU A 359 10.90 -30.99 12.48
N ALA A 360 12.06 -31.63 12.62
CA ALA A 360 12.17 -32.97 13.21
C ALA A 360 11.61 -33.02 14.65
N ALA A 361 11.98 -32.05 15.48
CA ALA A 361 11.50 -31.95 16.86
C ALA A 361 9.99 -31.73 16.91
N ASN A 362 9.42 -30.90 16.03
CA ASN A 362 7.99 -30.67 15.93
C ASN A 362 7.22 -31.98 15.62
N VAL A 363 7.71 -32.78 14.65
CA VAL A 363 7.14 -34.10 14.33
C VAL A 363 7.25 -35.08 15.50
N LEU A 364 8.37 -35.08 16.22
CA LEU A 364 8.62 -36.02 17.33
C LEU A 364 7.93 -35.63 18.64
N SER A 365 7.66 -34.35 18.85
CA SER A 365 6.96 -33.83 20.02
C SER A 365 5.45 -33.67 19.81
N ASN A 366 4.93 -34.00 18.62
CA ASN A 366 3.56 -33.66 18.19
C ASN A 366 3.26 -32.16 18.40
N GLY A 367 4.27 -31.31 18.15
CA GLY A 367 4.19 -29.87 18.35
C GLY A 367 4.20 -29.40 19.81
N ALA A 368 4.56 -30.24 20.78
CA ALA A 368 4.85 -29.78 22.15
C ALA A 368 6.14 -28.95 22.19
N GLY A 369 6.22 -27.98 23.09
CA GLY A 369 7.37 -27.06 23.19
C GLY A 369 7.26 -25.79 22.32
N ARG A 370 6.07 -25.44 21.84
CA ARG A 370 5.81 -24.18 21.10
C ARG A 370 5.86 -22.91 21.96
N HIS A 371 6.19 -23.01 23.24
CA HIS A 371 6.23 -21.86 24.18
C HIS A 371 7.54 -21.08 24.02
N GLN A 372 7.47 -19.76 24.19
CA GLN A 372 8.57 -18.82 24.02
C GLN A 372 9.55 -18.92 25.20
N VAL A 373 10.86 -18.90 24.93
CA VAL A 373 11.93 -19.01 25.96
C VAL A 373 12.55 -17.64 26.28
N SER A 374 12.16 -16.55 25.61
CA SER A 374 12.67 -15.21 25.93
C SER A 374 11.85 -14.48 27.00
N LYS A 375 12.54 -13.73 27.86
CA LYS A 375 11.99 -12.61 28.64
C LYS A 375 12.48 -11.31 28.00
N ASP A 376 11.57 -10.36 27.86
CA ASP A 376 11.76 -8.96 27.44
C ASP A 376 12.06 -8.72 25.95
N HIS A 377 10.99 -8.61 25.15
CA HIS A 377 10.41 -7.34 24.69
C HIS A 377 9.05 -7.64 24.05
N ALA A 378 8.03 -6.80 24.27
CA ALA A 378 6.75 -6.95 23.57
C ALA A 378 7.02 -6.75 22.07
N ALA A 379 6.82 -7.80 21.28
CA ALA A 379 7.12 -7.73 19.86
C ALA A 379 6.24 -6.69 19.16
N ILE A 380 6.85 -5.99 18.24
CA ILE A 380 6.33 -4.77 17.61
C ILE A 380 5.33 -5.10 16.49
N HIS A 381 5.35 -6.35 15.98
CA HIS A 381 4.42 -6.87 14.96
C HIS A 381 4.06 -8.34 15.15
N ALA A 382 2.94 -8.78 14.56
CA ALA A 382 2.56 -10.19 14.54
C ALA A 382 3.58 -11.12 13.86
N TYR A 383 4.32 -10.62 12.87
CA TYR A 383 5.42 -11.33 12.20
C TYR A 383 6.72 -11.30 13.03
N GLU A 384 6.92 -10.25 13.83
CA GLU A 384 8.04 -10.12 14.78
C GLU A 384 7.75 -10.78 16.14
N LEU A 385 6.50 -11.19 16.42
CA LEU A 385 6.11 -11.99 17.59
C LEU A 385 6.89 -13.31 17.72
N SER A 386 7.74 -13.64 16.74
CA SER A 386 8.44 -14.89 16.71
C SER A 386 9.97 -14.78 16.63
N TRP A 387 10.57 -13.64 16.25
CA TRP A 387 12.02 -13.58 16.01
C TRP A 387 12.74 -12.99 17.22
N PRO A 388 13.56 -13.77 17.94
CA PRO A 388 14.38 -13.21 19.00
C PRO A 388 15.37 -12.22 18.38
N THR A 389 15.38 -10.97 18.86
CA THR A 389 16.42 -9.97 18.53
C THR A 389 17.64 -10.12 19.42
N SER A 390 17.47 -10.78 20.56
CA SER A 390 18.50 -11.24 21.48
C SER A 390 18.14 -12.64 21.98
N LEU A 391 19.15 -13.44 22.33
CA LEU A 391 18.97 -14.75 22.94
C LEU A 391 19.42 -14.69 24.40
N LEU A 392 18.67 -15.33 25.31
CA LEU A 392 19.08 -15.47 26.70
C LEU A 392 20.17 -16.54 26.80
N GLU A 393 21.28 -16.20 27.45
CA GLU A 393 22.30 -17.19 27.80
C GLU A 393 21.88 -18.00 29.05
N PRO A 394 22.18 -19.31 29.11
CA PRO A 394 22.90 -20.10 28.11
C PRO A 394 22.00 -20.52 26.93
N ILE A 395 22.56 -20.50 25.72
CA ILE A 395 21.89 -20.92 24.47
C ILE A 395 21.95 -22.45 24.34
N THR A 396 21.37 -23.16 25.29
CA THR A 396 21.38 -24.62 25.31
C THR A 396 20.06 -25.17 25.85
N PRO A 397 19.51 -26.24 25.26
CA PRO A 397 18.32 -26.88 25.80
C PRO A 397 18.48 -27.30 27.27
N ASP A 398 17.49 -26.97 28.10
CA ASP A 398 17.47 -27.27 29.54
C ASP A 398 17.45 -28.78 29.83
N ASP A 399 16.91 -29.57 28.89
CA ASP A 399 16.91 -31.01 28.93
C ASP A 399 17.03 -31.62 27.52
N ARG A 400 17.19 -32.95 27.45
CA ARG A 400 17.28 -33.70 26.19
C ARG A 400 15.91 -34.08 25.61
N SER A 401 14.85 -33.34 25.94
CA SER A 401 13.51 -33.61 25.42
C SER A 401 13.30 -32.97 24.05
N TRP A 402 12.50 -33.61 23.20
CA TRP A 402 12.09 -33.04 21.92
C TRP A 402 11.26 -31.76 22.05
N ALA A 403 10.59 -31.56 23.19
CA ALA A 403 9.87 -30.31 23.45
C ALA A 403 10.85 -29.14 23.64
N SER A 404 11.91 -29.33 24.42
CA SER A 404 12.95 -28.31 24.60
C SER A 404 13.69 -28.01 23.30
N ILE A 405 14.01 -29.03 22.51
CA ILE A 405 14.65 -28.86 21.19
C ILE A 405 13.72 -28.15 20.21
N ASN A 406 12.42 -28.44 20.23
CA ASN A 406 11.44 -27.74 19.39
C ASN A 406 11.41 -26.24 19.74
N SER A 407 11.42 -25.91 21.03
CA SER A 407 11.44 -24.51 21.48
C SER A 407 12.74 -23.79 21.10
N TRP A 408 13.89 -24.35 21.50
CA TRP A 408 15.20 -23.76 21.23
C TRP A 408 15.51 -23.69 19.73
N GLY A 409 15.23 -24.77 18.99
CA GLY A 409 15.41 -24.82 17.54
C GLY A 409 14.60 -23.76 16.80
N ARG A 410 13.35 -23.53 17.23
CA ARG A 410 12.53 -22.44 16.70
C ARG A 410 13.19 -21.07 16.95
N ASN A 411 13.58 -20.78 18.19
CA ASN A 411 14.18 -19.47 18.51
C ASN A 411 15.49 -19.24 17.76
N LEU A 412 16.37 -20.24 17.71
CA LEU A 412 17.62 -20.17 16.97
C LEU A 412 17.42 -19.98 15.48
N PHE A 413 16.50 -20.75 14.87
CA PHE A 413 16.14 -20.59 13.47
C PHE A 413 15.68 -19.17 13.16
N LEU A 414 14.80 -18.61 13.98
CA LEU A 414 14.24 -17.28 13.77
C LEU A 414 15.28 -16.18 14.03
N PHE A 415 16.20 -16.38 14.97
CA PHE A 415 17.32 -15.47 15.19
C PHE A 415 18.28 -15.47 13.99
N GLU A 416 18.65 -16.63 13.46
CA GLU A 416 19.51 -16.74 12.27
C GLU A 416 18.82 -16.13 11.04
N LEU A 417 17.50 -16.34 10.89
CA LEU A 417 16.70 -15.70 9.83
C LEU A 417 16.67 -14.17 9.97
N ASN A 418 16.66 -13.65 11.21
CA ASN A 418 16.75 -12.22 11.46
C ASN A 418 18.06 -11.60 10.98
N LYS A 419 19.18 -12.35 11.01
CA LYS A 419 20.45 -11.87 10.44
C LYS A 419 20.33 -11.64 8.93
N LEU A 420 19.70 -12.57 8.19
CA LEU A 420 19.42 -12.39 6.76
C LEU A 420 18.56 -11.14 6.50
N LYS A 421 17.53 -10.88 7.33
CA LYS A 421 16.71 -9.66 7.21
C LYS A 421 17.57 -8.40 7.35
N HIS A 422 18.53 -8.38 8.27
CA HIS A 422 19.44 -7.24 8.42
C HIS A 422 20.38 -7.07 7.22
N ASP A 423 20.92 -8.16 6.68
CA ASP A 423 21.77 -8.11 5.48
C ASP A 423 21.00 -7.57 4.28
N LEU A 424 19.77 -8.04 4.06
CA LEU A 424 18.86 -7.53 3.02
C LEU A 424 18.53 -6.05 3.25
N ALA A 425 18.24 -5.63 4.48
CA ALA A 425 17.95 -4.22 4.76
C ALA A 425 19.14 -3.29 4.49
N HIS A 426 20.38 -3.80 4.61
CA HIS A 426 21.58 -3.03 4.30
C HIS A 426 21.80 -2.93 2.78
N ASP A 427 21.68 -4.05 2.05
CA ASP A 427 21.90 -4.13 0.60
C ASP A 427 20.76 -3.50 -0.22
N SER A 428 19.58 -3.26 0.37
CA SER A 428 18.46 -2.62 -0.34
C SER A 428 18.77 -1.20 -0.83
N LYS A 429 19.78 -0.54 -0.25
CA LYS A 429 20.29 0.76 -0.71
C LYS A 429 20.93 0.68 -2.09
N THR A 430 21.52 -0.46 -2.42
CA THR A 430 22.22 -0.73 -3.68
C THR A 430 21.39 -1.59 -4.63
N HIS A 431 20.59 -2.50 -4.08
CA HIS A 431 19.78 -3.48 -4.81
C HIS A 431 18.34 -3.51 -4.26
N PRO A 432 17.50 -2.52 -4.58
CA PRO A 432 16.20 -2.32 -3.95
C PRO A 432 15.18 -3.45 -4.22
N TYR A 433 15.41 -4.26 -5.25
CA TYR A 433 14.45 -5.23 -5.76
C TYR A 433 14.72 -6.68 -5.35
N GLN A 434 15.71 -6.90 -4.49
CA GLN A 434 16.16 -8.24 -4.11
C GLN A 434 15.09 -9.10 -3.44
N THR A 435 14.11 -8.51 -2.74
CA THR A 435 13.01 -9.26 -2.11
C THR A 435 12.07 -9.88 -3.14
N PHE A 436 12.08 -9.41 -4.38
CA PHE A 436 11.34 -10.01 -5.50
C PHE A 436 12.12 -11.12 -6.20
N LEU A 437 13.38 -11.36 -5.87
CA LEU A 437 14.12 -12.51 -6.37
C LEU A 437 13.58 -13.80 -5.75
N THR A 438 13.77 -14.93 -6.42
CA THR A 438 13.71 -16.23 -5.74
C THR A 438 15.01 -16.47 -4.98
N TRP A 439 15.02 -17.39 -4.02
CA TRP A 439 16.22 -17.76 -3.27
C TRP A 439 17.37 -18.20 -4.17
N SER A 440 17.08 -18.95 -5.24
CA SER A 440 18.12 -19.34 -6.21
C SER A 440 18.69 -18.15 -6.98
N GLU A 441 17.88 -17.14 -7.28
CA GLU A 441 18.34 -15.97 -8.05
C GLU A 441 19.11 -15.01 -7.15
N PHE A 442 18.67 -14.84 -5.91
CA PHE A 442 19.39 -14.09 -4.87
C PHE A 442 20.78 -14.66 -4.63
N THR A 443 20.89 -15.98 -4.44
CA THR A 443 22.19 -16.66 -4.25
C THR A 443 23.11 -16.60 -5.47
N LYS A 444 22.54 -16.43 -6.67
CA LYS A 444 23.30 -16.22 -7.93
C LYS A 444 23.55 -14.74 -8.26
N GLN A 445 23.08 -13.81 -7.42
CA GLN A 445 23.20 -12.36 -7.63
C GLN A 445 22.54 -11.88 -8.94
N GLU A 446 21.41 -12.48 -9.33
CA GLU A 446 20.67 -12.13 -10.56
C GLU A 446 19.75 -10.91 -10.35
N HIS A 447 20.30 -9.81 -9.81
CA HIS A 447 19.53 -8.65 -9.31
C HIS A 447 18.52 -8.06 -10.31
N ALA A 448 18.86 -8.06 -11.61
CA ALA A 448 18.00 -7.52 -12.68
C ALA A 448 16.64 -8.25 -12.80
N LEU A 449 16.57 -9.52 -12.40
CA LEU A 449 15.31 -10.29 -12.46
C LEU A 449 14.30 -9.82 -11.41
N GLY A 450 14.77 -9.25 -10.30
CA GLY A 450 13.90 -8.75 -9.22
C GLY A 450 13.06 -7.58 -9.70
N GLU A 451 13.70 -6.63 -10.38
CA GLU A 451 13.05 -5.46 -11.00
C GLU A 451 12.00 -5.89 -12.03
N GLN A 452 12.40 -6.75 -12.98
CA GLN A 452 11.49 -7.25 -14.01
C GLN A 452 10.29 -7.99 -13.41
N ARG A 453 10.53 -8.82 -12.40
CA ARG A 453 9.47 -9.59 -11.72
C ARG A 453 8.52 -8.67 -10.99
N GLN A 454 9.02 -7.68 -10.28
CA GLN A 454 8.20 -6.68 -9.60
C GLN A 454 7.27 -5.96 -10.58
N HIS A 455 7.80 -5.45 -11.70
CA HIS A 455 7.00 -4.78 -12.73
C HIS A 455 5.91 -5.68 -13.32
N THR A 456 6.16 -6.99 -13.38
CA THR A 456 5.22 -7.95 -13.96
C THR A 456 4.17 -8.43 -12.96
N GLN A 457 4.56 -8.70 -11.71
CA GLN A 457 3.71 -9.36 -10.71
C GLN A 457 2.84 -8.40 -9.91
N ALA A 458 3.15 -7.10 -9.92
CA ALA A 458 2.36 -6.12 -9.21
C ALA A 458 2.26 -4.79 -9.97
N LEU A 459 1.79 -4.90 -11.23
CA LEU A 459 1.24 -3.78 -11.99
C LEU A 459 0.30 -2.96 -11.10
N GLY A 460 0.68 -1.75 -10.72
CA GLY A 460 -0.18 -0.88 -9.90
C GLY A 460 0.39 -0.44 -8.55
N ALA A 461 1.27 -1.23 -7.93
CA ALA A 461 1.63 -1.04 -6.54
C ALA A 461 2.61 0.13 -6.31
N PHE A 462 2.42 0.82 -5.18
CA PHE A 462 3.34 1.80 -4.62
C PHE A 462 4.37 1.05 -3.76
N TYR A 463 5.67 1.22 -4.01
CA TYR A 463 6.71 0.42 -3.35
C TYR A 463 7.75 1.25 -2.59
N ASP A 464 8.37 0.63 -1.59
CA ASP A 464 9.23 1.23 -0.56
C ASP A 464 10.51 1.91 -1.04
N HIS A 465 11.21 1.42 -2.08
CA HIS A 465 12.41 2.13 -2.59
C HIS A 465 12.05 3.46 -3.28
N ALA A 466 10.78 3.63 -3.62
CA ALA A 466 10.23 4.80 -4.27
C ALA A 466 9.85 5.90 -3.25
N LEU A 467 10.02 5.61 -1.95
CA LEU A 467 9.97 6.55 -0.83
C LEU A 467 11.36 7.06 -0.43
N ILE A 468 12.44 6.56 -1.05
CA ILE A 468 13.75 7.19 -0.96
C ILE A 468 13.67 8.42 -1.85
N SER A 469 13.32 9.57 -1.25
CA SER A 469 13.71 10.85 -1.81
C SER A 469 15.22 10.90 -1.79
N ASP A 470 15.87 10.58 -2.90
CA ASP A 470 17.20 11.13 -3.10
C ASP A 470 17.02 12.65 -3.19
N ASN A 471 17.79 13.36 -2.35
CA ASN A 471 17.71 14.80 -2.15
C ASN A 471 18.20 15.62 -3.37
N ASP A 472 18.23 15.04 -4.57
CA ASP A 472 18.69 15.69 -5.79
C ASP A 472 17.51 16.06 -6.70
N THR A 473 17.27 17.37 -6.78
CA THR A 473 16.08 18.04 -7.35
C THR A 473 15.95 18.02 -8.87
N ASN A 474 16.63 17.09 -9.57
CA ASN A 474 16.65 17.01 -11.04
C ASN A 474 16.35 15.61 -11.61
N GLU A 475 15.89 14.66 -10.80
CA GLU A 475 15.64 13.30 -11.29
C GLU A 475 14.30 13.14 -12.04
N THR A 476 14.33 12.28 -13.07
CA THR A 476 13.14 11.87 -13.82
C THR A 476 12.50 10.68 -13.10
N HIS A 477 11.25 10.84 -12.66
CA HIS A 477 10.50 9.78 -11.97
C HIS A 477 9.48 9.14 -12.91
N ALA A 478 9.63 7.85 -13.19
CA ALA A 478 8.59 7.05 -13.83
C ALA A 478 7.56 6.60 -12.78
N LEU A 479 6.32 7.11 -12.88
CA LEU A 479 5.22 6.88 -11.93
C LEU A 479 4.22 5.81 -12.39
N SER A 480 4.32 5.38 -13.65
CA SER A 480 3.51 4.34 -14.28
C SER A 480 4.40 3.51 -15.22
N THR A 481 3.82 2.44 -15.79
CA THR A 481 4.44 1.42 -16.66
C THR A 481 5.77 1.78 -17.33
N THR A 482 6.73 0.85 -17.28
CA THR A 482 8.06 0.96 -17.89
C THR A 482 8.10 0.53 -19.36
N LYS A 483 6.94 0.31 -20.00
CA LYS A 483 6.91 -0.12 -21.40
C LYS A 483 7.38 1.03 -22.30
N PRO A 484 8.29 0.77 -23.24
CA PRO A 484 8.66 1.78 -24.22
C PRO A 484 7.47 2.09 -25.13
N VAL A 485 7.16 3.37 -25.26
CA VAL A 485 6.06 3.87 -26.09
C VAL A 485 6.55 4.94 -27.05
N GLN A 486 5.94 5.02 -28.23
CA GLN A 486 6.26 6.04 -29.23
C GLN A 486 5.03 6.86 -29.57
N GLY A 487 5.14 8.17 -29.52
CA GLY A 487 4.03 9.07 -29.80
C GLY A 487 4.49 10.47 -30.24
N GLN A 488 3.57 11.21 -30.84
CA GLN A 488 3.78 12.63 -31.13
C GLN A 488 3.62 13.45 -29.86
N LEU A 489 4.52 14.39 -29.62
CA LEU A 489 4.41 15.32 -28.51
C LEU A 489 3.23 16.28 -28.68
N LEU A 490 2.44 16.45 -27.63
CA LEU A 490 1.53 17.57 -27.46
C LEU A 490 1.96 18.35 -26.22
N ILE A 491 2.49 19.56 -26.42
CA ILE A 491 2.97 20.40 -25.32
C ILE A 491 1.90 21.42 -24.96
N ILE A 492 1.47 21.42 -23.70
CA ILE A 492 0.52 22.40 -23.13
C ILE A 492 1.25 23.18 -22.03
N THR A 493 1.68 24.41 -22.35
CA THR A 493 2.47 25.24 -21.43
C THR A 493 1.65 25.96 -20.36
N ASN A 494 0.34 26.12 -20.57
CA ASN A 494 -0.57 26.71 -19.59
C ASN A 494 -1.86 25.87 -19.50
N PRO A 495 -1.88 24.82 -18.64
CA PRO A 495 -3.02 23.93 -18.48
C PRO A 495 -4.32 24.67 -18.14
N ALA A 496 -4.27 25.61 -17.19
CA ALA A 496 -5.44 26.37 -16.73
C ALA A 496 -6.20 27.08 -17.87
N GLN A 497 -5.48 27.66 -18.84
CA GLN A 497 -6.07 28.41 -19.96
C GLN A 497 -6.32 27.56 -21.22
N PHE A 498 -5.91 26.29 -21.22
CA PHE A 498 -6.06 25.42 -22.37
C PHE A 498 -7.52 25.03 -22.58
N THR A 499 -8.04 25.36 -23.77
CA THR A 499 -9.41 25.03 -24.22
C THR A 499 -9.42 24.20 -25.51
N GLY A 500 -8.24 23.83 -26.01
CA GLY A 500 -8.10 23.01 -27.21
C GLY A 500 -8.45 21.54 -26.96
N ASN A 501 -8.47 20.74 -28.02
CA ASN A 501 -8.64 19.30 -27.90
C ASN A 501 -7.27 18.63 -27.71
N ILE A 502 -7.22 17.61 -26.84
CA ILE A 502 -6.05 16.73 -26.68
C ILE A 502 -6.19 15.62 -27.73
N ALA A 503 -5.20 15.50 -28.60
CA ALA A 503 -5.18 14.49 -29.65
C ALA A 503 -5.01 13.08 -29.04
N GLU A 504 -5.69 12.09 -29.62
CA GLU A 504 -5.50 10.69 -29.22
C GLU A 504 -4.12 10.18 -29.67
N SER A 505 -3.61 9.17 -28.98
CA SER A 505 -2.31 8.53 -29.23
C SER A 505 -1.10 9.48 -29.19
N CYS A 506 -1.24 10.66 -28.55
CA CYS A 506 -0.13 11.57 -28.33
C CYS A 506 0.58 11.29 -27.00
N ILE A 507 1.80 11.79 -26.86
CA ILE A 507 2.47 11.95 -25.57
C ILE A 507 2.21 13.37 -25.08
N LEU A 508 1.45 13.49 -24.00
CA LEU A 508 1.11 14.78 -23.41
C LEU A 508 2.27 15.29 -22.55
N VAL A 509 2.66 16.54 -22.73
CA VAL A 509 3.69 17.22 -21.93
C VAL A 509 3.13 18.52 -21.37
N ALA A 510 3.18 18.70 -20.06
CA ALA A 510 2.64 19.90 -19.41
C ALA A 510 3.38 20.23 -18.09
N PRO A 511 3.30 21.46 -17.55
CA PRO A 511 3.86 21.76 -16.24
C PRO A 511 3.26 20.90 -15.11
N TYR A 512 1.97 20.63 -15.18
CA TYR A 512 1.22 19.73 -14.30
C TYR A 512 0.06 19.12 -15.09
N PHE A 513 -0.52 18.03 -14.59
CA PHE A 513 -1.69 17.42 -15.22
C PHE A 513 -2.97 18.08 -14.71
N ASP A 514 -3.78 18.61 -15.63
CA ASP A 514 -5.07 19.19 -15.26
C ASP A 514 -6.14 18.11 -15.12
N ASN A 515 -6.88 18.10 -14.00
CA ASN A 515 -7.91 17.10 -13.72
C ASN A 515 -9.01 17.05 -14.79
N ARG A 516 -9.22 18.14 -15.54
CA ARG A 516 -10.17 18.16 -16.68
C ARG A 516 -9.76 17.20 -17.80
N TRP A 517 -8.51 16.73 -17.82
CA TRP A 517 -7.98 15.82 -18.85
C TRP A 517 -7.99 14.34 -18.45
N VAL A 518 -8.44 14.00 -17.24
CA VAL A 518 -8.41 12.61 -16.72
C VAL A 518 -9.12 11.64 -17.68
N SER A 519 -10.27 12.02 -18.23
CA SER A 519 -11.01 11.19 -19.20
C SER A 519 -10.29 10.97 -20.53
N LYS A 520 -9.21 11.70 -20.80
CA LYS A 520 -8.37 11.53 -22.00
C LYS A 520 -7.23 10.56 -21.77
N ILE A 521 -6.89 10.23 -20.52
CA ILE A 521 -5.72 9.41 -20.18
C ILE A 521 -5.71 8.09 -20.95
N GLU A 522 -6.82 7.36 -21.01
CA GLU A 522 -6.93 6.08 -21.74
C GLU A 522 -6.56 6.20 -23.23
N SER A 523 -6.82 7.36 -23.82
CA SER A 523 -6.52 7.62 -25.24
C SER A 523 -5.09 8.09 -25.49
N LEU A 524 -4.31 8.39 -24.45
CA LEU A 524 -2.94 8.90 -24.58
C LEU A 524 -1.94 7.76 -24.73
N GLN A 525 -0.80 8.06 -25.34
CA GLN A 525 0.30 7.12 -25.48
C GLN A 525 1.30 7.23 -24.32
N GLY A 526 1.36 8.39 -23.65
CA GLY A 526 2.18 8.67 -22.48
C GLY A 526 1.93 10.08 -21.94
N ILE A 527 2.35 10.34 -20.70
CA ILE A 527 2.21 11.61 -20.02
C ILE A 527 3.56 11.99 -19.39
N ILE A 528 3.98 13.24 -19.55
CA ILE A 528 5.14 13.83 -18.91
C ILE A 528 4.70 15.13 -18.25
N VAL A 529 4.99 15.31 -16.98
CA VAL A 529 4.73 16.56 -16.27
C VAL A 529 5.96 17.08 -15.54
N ASN A 530 6.08 18.40 -15.40
CA ASN A 530 7.17 18.97 -14.58
C ASN A 530 6.90 18.75 -13.08
N ARG A 531 5.63 18.80 -12.67
CA ARG A 531 5.16 18.69 -11.29
C ARG A 531 4.05 17.67 -11.20
N GLY A 532 4.09 16.87 -10.14
CA GLY A 532 3.10 15.88 -9.80
C GLY A 532 3.67 14.87 -8.82
N SER A 533 2.81 14.30 -7.98
CA SER A 533 3.21 13.25 -7.04
C SER A 533 2.78 11.88 -7.53
N ARG A 534 3.36 10.85 -6.92
CA ARG A 534 3.03 9.44 -7.20
C ARG A 534 1.53 9.16 -6.98
N LEU A 535 0.91 9.88 -6.04
CA LEU A 535 -0.47 9.72 -5.60
C LEU A 535 -1.43 10.72 -6.24
N SER A 536 -0.92 11.60 -7.11
CA SER A 536 -1.78 12.44 -7.93
C SER A 536 -2.79 11.57 -8.69
N HIS A 537 -4.03 12.03 -8.73
CA HIS A 537 -5.13 11.29 -9.34
C HIS A 537 -4.83 10.90 -10.80
N SER A 538 -4.17 11.79 -11.55
CA SER A 538 -3.73 11.55 -12.91
C SER A 538 -2.70 10.43 -13.05
N ALA A 539 -1.73 10.34 -12.12
CA ALA A 539 -0.74 9.27 -12.11
C ALA A 539 -1.37 7.91 -11.77
N ILE A 540 -2.38 7.89 -10.89
CA ILE A 540 -3.16 6.70 -10.56
C ILE A 540 -3.93 6.21 -11.78
N VAL A 541 -4.73 7.09 -12.42
CA VAL A 541 -5.54 6.73 -13.59
C VAL A 541 -4.67 6.31 -14.78
N ALA A 542 -3.54 6.98 -15.01
CA ALA A 542 -2.59 6.56 -16.06
C ALA A 542 -2.06 5.15 -15.83
N ARG A 543 -1.82 4.77 -14.57
CA ARG A 543 -1.37 3.43 -14.22
C ARG A 543 -2.43 2.37 -14.48
N GLU A 544 -3.70 2.65 -14.19
CA GLU A 544 -4.82 1.74 -14.46
C GLU A 544 -4.96 1.42 -15.95
N HIS A 545 -4.78 2.42 -16.80
CA HIS A 545 -4.81 2.24 -18.25
C HIS A 545 -3.47 1.74 -18.83
N GLY A 546 -2.45 1.52 -18.00
CA GLY A 546 -1.13 1.09 -18.45
C GLY A 546 -0.45 2.13 -19.36
N ILE A 547 -0.72 3.42 -19.13
CA ILE A 547 -0.13 4.55 -19.84
C ILE A 547 1.08 5.06 -19.04
N PRO A 548 2.28 5.19 -19.66
CA PRO A 548 3.45 5.73 -18.97
C PRO A 548 3.21 7.15 -18.48
N TYR A 549 3.63 7.43 -17.25
CA TYR A 549 3.46 8.73 -16.60
C TYR A 549 4.79 9.10 -15.96
N TYR A 550 5.39 10.20 -16.39
CA TYR A 550 6.68 10.67 -15.91
C TYR A 550 6.55 12.02 -15.24
N VAL A 551 7.29 12.22 -14.15
CA VAL A 551 7.52 13.53 -13.54
C VAL A 551 8.98 13.92 -13.78
N MET A 552 9.19 15.06 -14.43
CA MET A 552 10.51 15.56 -14.82
C MET A 552 10.67 17.02 -14.38
N SER A 553 11.12 17.23 -13.14
CA SER A 553 11.23 18.56 -12.50
C SER A 553 12.09 19.55 -13.30
N GLY A 554 13.13 19.05 -13.97
CA GLY A 554 14.06 19.85 -14.78
C GLY A 554 13.71 19.98 -16.26
N LEU A 555 12.54 19.48 -16.72
CA LEU A 555 12.18 19.51 -18.13
C LEU A 555 11.92 20.94 -18.62
N ASP A 556 12.80 21.47 -19.47
CA ASP A 556 12.55 22.72 -20.16
C ASP A 556 11.64 22.49 -21.38
N LEU A 557 10.36 22.82 -21.21
CA LEU A 557 9.33 22.73 -22.25
C LEU A 557 9.69 23.53 -23.52
N HIS A 558 10.56 24.53 -23.43
CA HIS A 558 10.99 25.35 -24.58
C HIS A 558 11.98 24.64 -25.51
N THR A 559 12.59 23.55 -25.06
CA THR A 559 13.52 22.74 -25.87
C THR A 559 12.81 21.73 -26.78
N LEU A 560 11.53 21.47 -26.52
CA LEU A 560 10.71 20.51 -27.26
C LEU A 560 9.73 21.21 -28.21
N SER A 561 9.27 20.49 -29.24
CA SER A 561 8.28 20.98 -30.20
C SER A 561 7.09 20.04 -30.33
N THR A 562 5.88 20.60 -30.28
CA THR A 562 4.64 19.85 -30.56
C THR A 562 4.69 19.21 -31.95
N GLY A 563 4.24 17.95 -32.06
CA GLY A 563 4.30 17.14 -33.27
C GLY A 563 5.60 16.36 -33.46
N GLN A 564 6.63 16.61 -32.64
CA GLN A 564 7.86 15.82 -32.63
C GLN A 564 7.56 14.38 -32.19
N GLN A 565 8.08 13.41 -32.93
CA GLN A 565 7.98 12.01 -32.55
C GLN A 565 9.06 11.68 -31.51
N ILE A 566 8.65 11.16 -30.36
CA ILE A 566 9.58 10.73 -29.31
C ILE A 566 9.29 9.29 -28.88
N THR A 567 10.27 8.68 -28.22
CA THR A 567 10.11 7.41 -27.50
C THR A 567 10.25 7.70 -26.02
N LEU A 568 9.30 7.27 -25.20
CA LEU A 568 9.48 7.19 -23.75
C LEU A 568 9.95 5.78 -23.42
N ASP A 569 11.11 5.64 -22.81
CA ASP A 569 11.70 4.35 -22.45
C ASP A 569 12.35 4.46 -21.06
N ALA A 570 11.77 3.79 -20.07
CA ALA A 570 12.27 3.80 -18.69
C ALA A 570 13.64 3.09 -18.55
N GLY A 571 14.02 2.23 -19.51
CA GLY A 571 15.31 1.53 -19.51
C GLY A 571 16.47 2.34 -20.10
N LYS A 572 16.20 3.53 -20.65
CA LYS A 572 17.18 4.43 -21.26
C LYS A 572 16.95 5.87 -20.78
N ILE A 573 17.05 6.09 -19.48
CA ILE A 573 17.09 7.45 -18.93
C ILE A 573 18.46 8.05 -19.30
N GLU A 574 18.61 8.51 -20.54
CA GLU A 574 19.62 9.49 -20.94
C GLU A 574 18.94 10.86 -21.02
N GLN A 575 19.60 11.87 -20.45
CA GLN A 575 19.14 13.26 -20.33
C GLN A 575 18.78 13.92 -21.66
#